data_AF-A0A8T0PIR0-F1
#
_entry.id   AF-A0A8T0PIR0-F1
#
_cell.length_a   1.000
_cell.length_b   1.000
_cell.length_c   1.000
_cell.angle_alpha   90.00
_cell.angle_beta   90.00
_cell.angle_gamma   90.00
#
_symmetry.space_group_name_H-M   'P 1'
#
loop_
_entity.id
_entity.type
_entity.pdbx_description
1 polymer ?
#
loop_
_entity_poly.entity_id
_entity_poly.type
_entity_poly.pdbx_seq_one_letter_code
_entity_poly.pdbx_strand_id
1 'polypeptide(L)'
;MLPPGKIAVLLVLVCIMASPDEVIGKNPICTKKQREKILEICDHFIQPGYPVRLVSRDSPCCAAVREVRDRDMECVIMQLTEQEKEKYSVEKIRALHRLCELPPPPPNHHQQKETVLDDCKKFIKHGNQRLKPIPIMGQPCCNAVNKVPKKGTNIDMQCIFNLLTDEEKNHNDVSKILNLPNHC
;
A
#
# COMPACT_ATOMS: atom_id res chain seq x y z
N MET A 1 -56.44 39.22 -6.06
CA MET A 1 -55.37 39.27 -7.08
C MET A 1 -54.09 39.67 -6.36
N LEU A 2 -53.12 38.75 -6.20
CA LEU A 2 -51.88 39.03 -5.47
C LEU A 2 -50.94 39.93 -6.31
N PRO A 3 -50.24 40.90 -5.70
CA PRO A 3 -49.34 41.80 -6.43
C PRO A 3 -48.15 41.03 -7.04
N PRO A 4 -47.68 41.44 -8.23
CA PRO A 4 -46.69 40.71 -9.04
C PRO A 4 -45.36 40.45 -8.32
N GLY A 5 -44.99 41.28 -7.33
CA GLY A 5 -43.78 41.08 -6.52
C GLY A 5 -43.85 39.90 -5.54
N LYS A 6 -45.04 39.46 -5.10
CA LYS A 6 -45.17 38.34 -4.16
C LYS A 6 -45.07 36.97 -4.83
N ILE A 7 -45.40 36.90 -6.12
CA ILE A 7 -45.31 35.67 -6.93
C ILE A 7 -43.85 35.34 -7.24
N ALA A 8 -43.03 36.35 -7.51
CA ALA A 8 -41.59 36.17 -7.74
C ALA A 8 -40.87 35.65 -6.49
N VAL A 9 -41.23 36.15 -5.30
CA VAL A 9 -40.66 35.70 -4.02
C VAL A 9 -41.05 34.26 -3.68
N LEU A 10 -42.30 33.86 -3.96
CA LEU A 10 -42.77 32.48 -3.77
C LEU A 10 -42.07 31.48 -4.72
N LEU A 11 -41.83 31.86 -5.98
CA LEU A 11 -41.09 31.03 -6.94
C LEU A 11 -39.62 30.83 -6.53
N VAL A 12 -38.96 31.87 -6.00
CA VAL A 12 -37.58 31.76 -5.51
C VAL A 12 -37.49 30.86 -4.28
N LEU A 13 -38.48 30.91 -3.37
CA LEU A 13 -38.51 30.06 -2.17
C LEU A 13 -38.71 28.56 -2.50
N VAL A 14 -39.47 28.22 -3.54
CA VAL A 14 -39.67 26.82 -3.96
C VAL A 14 -38.41 26.25 -4.64
N CYS A 15 -37.63 27.07 -5.35
CA CYS A 15 -36.39 26.61 -6.00
C CYS A 15 -35.25 26.31 -5.01
N ILE A 16 -35.25 26.88 -3.80
CA ILE A 16 -34.21 26.58 -2.80
C ILE A 16 -34.45 25.21 -2.13
N MET A 17 -35.72 24.82 -1.96
CA MET A 17 -36.10 23.51 -1.40
C MET A 17 -36.11 22.37 -2.42
N ALA A 18 -36.00 22.68 -3.71
CA ALA A 18 -35.79 21.72 -4.79
C ALA A 18 -34.31 21.64 -5.18
N SER A 19 -33.40 21.80 -4.21
CA SER A 19 -32.07 21.25 -4.35
C SER A 19 -32.26 19.73 -4.39
N PRO A 20 -31.96 19.02 -5.49
CA PRO A 20 -31.55 17.65 -5.28
C PRO A 20 -30.31 17.78 -4.40
N ASP A 21 -30.43 17.40 -3.14
CA ASP A 21 -29.26 16.82 -2.48
C ASP A 21 -28.75 15.82 -3.51
N GLU A 22 -27.59 16.10 -4.10
CA GLU A 22 -26.77 15.04 -4.66
C GLU A 22 -26.49 14.16 -3.44
N VAL A 23 -27.41 13.24 -3.17
CA VAL A 23 -27.08 12.00 -2.51
C VAL A 23 -25.92 11.52 -3.35
N ILE A 24 -24.72 11.64 -2.79
CA ILE A 24 -23.50 11.06 -3.31
C ILE A 24 -23.77 9.56 -3.32
N GLY A 25 -24.54 9.12 -4.32
CA GLY A 25 -24.63 7.75 -4.75
C GLY A 25 -23.20 7.43 -5.11
N LYS A 26 -22.62 6.46 -4.40
CA LYS A 26 -21.26 5.98 -4.64
C LYS A 26 -21.11 5.70 -6.14
N ASN A 27 -20.58 6.67 -6.88
CA ASN A 27 -20.24 6.50 -8.28
C ASN A 27 -19.32 5.27 -8.36
N PRO A 28 -19.49 4.40 -9.37
CA PRO A 28 -18.66 3.22 -9.49
C PRO A 28 -17.19 3.65 -9.47
N ILE A 29 -16.42 3.06 -8.55
CA ILE A 29 -15.04 3.46 -8.24
C ILE A 29 -14.11 3.32 -9.46
N CYS A 30 -14.52 2.60 -10.50
CA CYS A 30 -13.84 2.53 -11.79
C CYS A 30 -14.70 2.98 -12.99
N THR A 31 -14.01 3.58 -13.96
CA THR A 31 -14.54 3.98 -15.27
C THR A 31 -14.79 2.79 -16.19
N LYS A 32 -15.70 2.95 -17.17
CA LYS A 32 -15.94 1.96 -18.22
C LYS A 32 -14.64 1.54 -18.94
N LYS A 33 -13.76 2.51 -19.23
CA LYS A 33 -12.46 2.25 -19.86
C LYS A 33 -11.55 1.37 -19.00
N GLN A 34 -11.49 1.61 -17.69
CA GLN A 34 -10.69 0.77 -16.78
C GLN A 34 -11.24 -0.66 -16.71
N ARG A 35 -12.56 -0.81 -16.61
CA ARG A 35 -13.23 -2.12 -16.65
C ARG A 35 -12.91 -2.88 -17.93
N GLU A 36 -13.14 -2.28 -19.10
CA GLU A 36 -12.88 -2.91 -20.41
C GLU A 36 -11.41 -3.33 -20.53
N LYS A 37 -10.48 -2.44 -20.15
CA LYS A 37 -9.05 -2.72 -20.15
C LYS A 37 -8.69 -3.91 -19.24
N ILE A 38 -9.30 -4.02 -18.06
CA ILE A 38 -9.08 -5.16 -17.16
C ILE A 38 -9.60 -6.44 -17.80
N LEU A 39 -10.83 -6.46 -18.31
CA LEU A 39 -11.41 -7.68 -18.89
C LEU A 39 -10.63 -8.14 -20.14
N GLU A 40 -10.12 -7.21 -20.93
CA GLU A 40 -9.29 -7.50 -22.11
C GLU A 40 -7.91 -8.03 -21.72
N ILE A 41 -7.15 -7.26 -20.93
CA ILE A 41 -5.74 -7.58 -20.62
C ILE A 41 -5.63 -8.77 -19.64
N CYS A 42 -6.58 -8.90 -18.73
CA CYS A 42 -6.58 -9.97 -17.73
C CYS A 42 -7.37 -11.21 -18.14
N ASP A 43 -8.01 -11.25 -19.33
CA ASP A 43 -8.91 -12.30 -19.82
C ASP A 43 -8.44 -13.72 -19.42
N HIS A 44 -7.20 -14.04 -19.75
CA HIS A 44 -6.60 -15.35 -19.50
C HIS A 44 -6.43 -15.73 -18.03
N PHE A 45 -6.37 -14.76 -17.12
CA PHE A 45 -6.22 -14.99 -15.68
C PHE A 45 -7.56 -15.10 -14.96
N ILE A 46 -8.64 -14.53 -15.53
CA ILE A 46 -9.95 -14.42 -14.88
C ILE A 46 -10.99 -15.41 -15.39
N GLN A 47 -10.71 -16.16 -16.47
CA GLN A 47 -11.58 -17.24 -16.92
C GLN A 47 -11.66 -18.39 -15.89
N PRO A 48 -12.81 -19.08 -15.74
CA PRO A 48 -12.95 -20.23 -14.85
C PRO A 48 -12.12 -21.44 -15.32
N GLY A 49 -11.95 -22.42 -14.45
CA GLY A 49 -11.30 -23.70 -14.79
C GLY A 49 -9.78 -23.76 -14.53
N TYR A 50 -9.21 -24.89 -14.97
CA TYR A 50 -7.81 -25.28 -14.83
C TYR A 50 -7.04 -25.16 -16.16
N PRO A 51 -5.72 -24.90 -16.12
CA PRO A 51 -4.92 -24.63 -14.93
C PRO A 51 -5.19 -23.24 -14.34
N VAL A 52 -5.02 -23.10 -13.02
CA VAL A 52 -5.02 -21.77 -12.37
C VAL A 52 -3.77 -21.03 -12.83
N ARG A 53 -3.96 -19.98 -13.63
CA ARG A 53 -2.87 -19.14 -14.12
C ARG A 53 -2.55 -18.06 -13.09
N LEU A 54 -1.31 -18.01 -12.64
CA LEU A 54 -0.83 -16.99 -11.72
C LEU A 54 -0.50 -15.71 -12.49
N VAL A 55 -1.02 -14.59 -12.03
CA VAL A 55 -0.69 -13.27 -12.59
C VAL A 55 0.65 -12.79 -12.01
N SER A 56 1.57 -12.37 -12.87
CA SER A 56 2.79 -11.70 -12.42
C SER A 56 2.47 -10.29 -11.95
N ARG A 57 3.09 -9.85 -10.84
CA ARG A 57 2.93 -8.48 -10.32
C ARG A 57 3.37 -7.41 -11.32
N ASP A 58 4.31 -7.72 -12.20
CA ASP A 58 4.83 -6.78 -13.20
C ASP A 58 4.11 -6.90 -14.55
N SER A 59 3.06 -7.73 -14.61
CA SER A 59 2.30 -7.93 -15.84
C SER A 59 1.47 -6.70 -16.23
N PRO A 60 1.14 -6.53 -17.52
CA PRO A 60 0.20 -5.51 -17.98
C PRO A 60 -1.17 -5.60 -17.29
N CYS A 61 -1.63 -6.81 -16.93
CA CYS A 61 -2.87 -7.01 -16.18
C CYS A 61 -2.79 -6.31 -14.81
N CYS A 62 -1.71 -6.53 -14.05
CA CYS A 62 -1.56 -5.86 -12.77
C CYS A 62 -1.31 -4.35 -12.88
N ALA A 63 -0.71 -3.88 -13.98
CA ALA A 63 -0.67 -2.45 -14.27
C ALA A 63 -2.08 -1.85 -14.42
N ALA A 64 -2.95 -2.51 -15.20
CA ALA A 64 -4.34 -2.07 -15.38
C ALA A 64 -5.14 -2.11 -14.07
N VAL A 65 -4.97 -3.15 -13.24
CA VAL A 65 -5.62 -3.27 -11.93
C VAL A 65 -5.21 -2.12 -11.00
N ARG A 66 -3.95 -1.68 -11.03
CA ARG A 66 -3.45 -0.56 -10.20
C ARG A 66 -3.96 0.80 -10.64
N GLU A 67 -4.47 0.93 -11.87
CA GLU A 67 -5.14 2.16 -12.31
C GLU A 67 -6.52 2.32 -11.66
N VAL A 68 -7.13 1.23 -11.17
CA VAL A 68 -8.37 1.30 -10.39
C VAL A 68 -8.04 1.75 -8.97
N ARG A 69 -8.78 2.74 -8.48
CA ARG A 69 -8.62 3.27 -7.12
C ARG A 69 -8.73 2.14 -6.10
N ASP A 70 -7.76 2.08 -5.20
CA ASP A 70 -7.62 1.05 -4.17
C ASP A 70 -7.62 -0.40 -4.71
N ARG A 71 -7.42 -0.58 -6.03
CA ARG A 71 -7.59 -1.85 -6.74
C ARG A 71 -8.94 -2.50 -6.42
N ASP A 72 -9.99 -1.70 -6.19
CA ASP A 72 -11.31 -2.20 -5.86
C ASP A 72 -11.92 -2.92 -7.07
N MET A 73 -11.80 -4.25 -7.08
CA MET A 73 -12.31 -5.08 -8.18
C MET A 73 -13.83 -5.29 -8.11
N GLU A 74 -14.48 -4.92 -7.00
CA GLU A 74 -15.94 -5.04 -6.90
C GLU A 74 -16.63 -4.09 -7.88
N CYS A 75 -16.03 -2.94 -8.19
CA CYS A 75 -16.54 -2.02 -9.20
C CYS A 75 -16.55 -2.65 -10.61
N VAL A 76 -15.63 -3.57 -10.92
CA VAL A 76 -15.58 -4.29 -12.20
C VAL A 76 -16.66 -5.38 -12.21
N ILE A 77 -16.79 -6.11 -11.10
CA ILE A 77 -17.77 -7.19 -10.91
C ILE A 77 -19.20 -6.67 -11.04
N MET A 78 -19.53 -5.55 -10.39
CA MET A 78 -20.85 -4.94 -10.44
C MET A 78 -21.26 -4.49 -11.86
N GLN A 79 -20.29 -4.25 -12.74
CA GLN A 79 -20.51 -3.80 -14.10
C GLN A 79 -20.49 -4.95 -15.12
N LEU A 80 -20.34 -6.21 -14.72
CA LEU A 80 -20.37 -7.35 -15.64
C LEU A 80 -21.78 -7.56 -16.23
N THR A 81 -21.85 -7.77 -17.54
CA THR A 81 -23.07 -8.28 -18.19
C THR A 81 -23.27 -9.75 -17.85
N GLU A 82 -24.49 -10.27 -18.05
CA GLU A 82 -24.78 -11.69 -17.81
C GLU A 82 -23.87 -12.61 -18.65
N GLN A 83 -23.59 -12.24 -19.91
CA GLN A 83 -22.68 -13.00 -20.77
C GLN A 83 -21.24 -13.01 -20.23
N GLU A 84 -20.76 -11.90 -19.67
CA GLU A 84 -19.43 -11.86 -19.06
C GLU A 84 -19.36 -12.62 -17.73
N LYS A 85 -20.47 -12.70 -16.98
CA LYS A 85 -20.55 -13.53 -15.76
C LYS A 85 -20.47 -15.02 -16.07
N GLU A 86 -20.93 -15.45 -17.25
CA GLU A 86 -20.73 -16.82 -17.73
C GLU A 86 -19.28 -17.06 -18.17
N LYS A 87 -18.64 -16.06 -18.78
CA LYS A 87 -17.26 -16.16 -19.29
C LYS A 87 -16.19 -16.07 -18.19
N TYR A 88 -16.40 -15.24 -17.17
CA TYR A 88 -15.38 -14.90 -16.18
C TYR A 88 -15.74 -15.35 -14.77
N SER A 89 -14.73 -15.78 -14.02
CA SER A 89 -14.86 -16.10 -12.60
C SER A 89 -14.82 -14.81 -11.78
N VAL A 90 -15.94 -14.50 -11.12
CA VAL A 90 -16.07 -13.40 -10.15
C VAL A 90 -14.99 -13.49 -9.05
N GLU A 91 -14.70 -14.70 -8.58
CA GLU A 91 -13.68 -14.94 -7.55
C GLU A 91 -12.27 -14.60 -8.05
N LYS A 92 -11.92 -14.98 -9.29
CA LYS A 92 -10.62 -14.65 -9.88
C LYS A 92 -10.49 -13.15 -10.15
N ILE A 93 -11.55 -12.48 -10.60
CA ILE A 93 -11.56 -11.01 -10.73
C ILE A 93 -11.31 -10.37 -9.36
N ARG A 94 -12.02 -10.80 -8.31
CA ARG A 94 -11.83 -10.29 -6.95
C ARG A 94 -10.42 -10.53 -6.42
N ALA A 95 -9.81 -11.66 -6.74
CA ALA A 95 -8.46 -12.00 -6.31
C ALA A 95 -7.38 -11.05 -6.86
N LEU A 96 -7.62 -10.39 -8.01
CA LEU A 96 -6.69 -9.43 -8.59
C LEU A 96 -6.33 -8.29 -7.62
N HIS A 97 -7.24 -7.89 -6.73
CA HIS A 97 -6.97 -6.88 -5.69
C HIS A 97 -5.72 -7.21 -4.87
N ARG A 98 -5.59 -8.47 -4.42
CA ARG A 98 -4.46 -8.95 -3.61
C ARG A 98 -3.27 -9.33 -4.46
N LEU A 99 -3.50 -9.99 -5.61
CA LEU A 99 -2.42 -10.51 -6.44
C LEU A 99 -1.59 -9.40 -7.08
N CYS A 100 -2.21 -8.26 -7.38
CA CYS A 100 -1.56 -7.10 -7.98
C CYS A 100 -1.07 -6.06 -6.96
N GLU A 101 -1.11 -6.35 -5.67
CA GLU A 101 -0.51 -5.51 -4.65
C GLU A 101 1.00 -5.43 -4.84
N LEU A 102 1.53 -4.20 -4.86
CA LEU A 102 2.98 -3.99 -4.82
C LEU A 102 3.48 -4.27 -3.41
N PRO A 103 4.70 -4.81 -3.26
CA PRO A 103 5.33 -4.78 -1.94
C PRO A 103 5.34 -3.33 -1.43
N PRO A 104 5.24 -3.12 -0.10
CA PRO A 104 5.43 -1.79 0.45
C PRO A 104 6.75 -1.24 -0.07
N PRO A 105 6.82 0.07 -0.39
CA PRO A 105 8.08 0.67 -0.79
C PRO A 105 9.13 0.32 0.27
N PRO A 106 10.40 0.10 -0.12
CA PRO A 106 11.46 -0.07 0.86
C PRO A 106 11.37 1.11 1.83
N PRO A 107 11.37 0.87 3.15
CA PRO A 107 11.27 1.97 4.10
C PRO A 107 12.36 2.99 3.78
N ASN A 108 11.99 4.27 3.72
CA ASN A 108 12.97 5.32 3.50
C ASN A 108 14.08 5.15 4.55
N HIS A 109 15.32 5.35 4.14
CA HIS A 109 16.52 5.28 4.97
C HIS A 109 16.34 5.91 6.36
N HIS A 110 15.60 7.01 6.47
CA HIS A 110 15.24 7.61 7.76
C HIS A 110 14.38 6.70 8.66
N GLN A 111 13.33 6.08 8.11
CA GLN A 111 12.48 5.15 8.86
C GLN A 111 13.24 3.87 9.24
N GLN A 112 14.15 3.41 8.38
CA GLN A 112 15.05 2.30 8.70
C GLN A 112 15.96 2.66 9.88
N LYS A 113 16.55 3.87 9.87
CA LYS A 113 17.35 4.39 10.98
C LYS A 113 16.55 4.38 12.30
N GLU A 114 15.35 4.95 12.31
CA GLU A 114 14.49 4.96 13.52
C GLU A 114 14.19 3.54 14.02
N THR A 115 13.82 2.63 13.12
CA THR A 115 13.49 1.24 13.47
C THR A 115 14.70 0.51 14.06
N VAL A 116 15.88 0.67 13.45
CA VAL A 116 17.12 0.08 13.97
C VAL A 116 17.45 0.66 15.35
N LEU A 117 17.36 1.98 15.54
CA LEU A 117 17.67 2.61 16.82
C LEU A 117 16.73 2.15 17.93
N ASP A 118 15.43 1.97 17.64
CA ASP A 118 14.44 1.53 18.61
C ASP A 118 14.55 0.03 18.93
N ASP A 119 14.48 -0.83 17.90
CA ASP A 119 14.48 -2.28 18.07
C ASP A 119 15.82 -2.81 18.61
N CYS A 120 16.94 -2.17 18.24
CA CYS A 120 18.28 -2.56 18.69
C CYS A 120 18.78 -1.77 19.91
N LYS A 121 17.97 -0.90 20.50
CA LYS A 121 18.35 -0.01 21.63
C LYS A 121 19.10 -0.68 22.76
N LYS A 122 18.74 -1.93 23.10
CA LYS A 122 19.38 -2.72 24.17
C LYS A 122 20.81 -3.16 23.84
N PHE A 123 21.15 -3.24 22.56
CA PHE A 123 22.44 -3.70 22.07
C PHE A 123 23.38 -2.53 21.75
N ILE A 124 22.82 -1.42 21.28
CA ILE A 124 23.61 -0.29 20.75
C ILE A 124 23.93 0.80 21.78
N LYS A 125 23.29 0.82 22.95
CA LYS A 125 23.61 1.84 23.97
C LYS A 125 25.03 1.70 24.53
N HIS A 126 25.60 2.84 24.92
CA HIS A 126 26.78 2.88 25.79
C HIS A 126 26.42 2.21 27.12
N GLY A 127 27.19 1.22 27.55
CA GLY A 127 26.81 0.46 28.74
C GLY A 127 27.82 -0.60 29.16
N ASN A 128 28.18 -0.52 30.44
CA ASN A 128 29.15 -1.30 31.19
C ASN A 128 28.58 -2.69 31.61
N GLN A 129 27.91 -3.41 30.71
CA GLN A 129 27.25 -4.69 31.05
C GLN A 129 28.27 -5.85 31.09
N ARG A 130 28.34 -6.54 32.24
CA ARG A 130 29.19 -7.74 32.45
C ARG A 130 28.88 -8.89 31.49
N LEU A 131 27.65 -8.96 30.99
CA LEU A 131 27.22 -9.88 29.95
C LEU A 131 26.70 -9.04 28.78
N LYS A 132 27.34 -9.13 27.62
CA LYS A 132 26.91 -8.44 26.41
C LYS A 132 25.76 -9.26 25.79
N PRO A 133 24.50 -8.78 25.82
CA PRO A 133 23.43 -9.48 25.13
C PRO A 133 23.71 -9.47 23.62
N ILE A 134 23.51 -10.60 22.96
CA ILE A 134 23.69 -10.75 21.51
C ILE A 134 22.29 -10.73 20.87
N PRO A 135 22.07 -9.93 19.82
CA PRO A 135 20.87 -10.02 19.00
C PRO A 135 20.60 -11.47 18.56
N ILE A 136 19.33 -11.87 18.52
CA ILE A 136 18.93 -13.22 18.11
C ILE A 136 18.23 -13.12 16.76
N MET A 137 18.59 -14.00 15.83
CA MET A 137 17.93 -14.08 14.53
C MET A 137 16.42 -14.31 14.65
N GLY A 138 15.65 -13.57 13.86
CA GLY A 138 14.18 -13.57 13.92
C GLY A 138 13.57 -12.66 15.01
N GLN A 139 14.37 -12.08 15.91
CA GLN A 139 13.89 -11.07 16.87
C GLN A 139 13.84 -9.66 16.25
N PRO A 140 13.12 -8.70 16.89
CA PRO A 140 12.91 -7.36 16.32
C PRO A 140 14.19 -6.69 15.82
N CYS A 141 15.26 -6.64 16.62
CA CYS A 141 16.53 -6.04 16.20
C CYS A 141 17.10 -6.67 14.92
N CYS A 142 17.23 -8.01 14.85
CA CYS A 142 17.75 -8.65 13.64
C CYS A 142 16.79 -8.56 12.45
N ASN A 143 15.48 -8.50 12.67
CA ASN A 143 14.51 -8.25 11.61
C ASN A 143 14.63 -6.83 11.04
N ALA A 144 14.92 -5.83 11.89
CA ALA A 144 15.18 -4.46 11.47
C ALA A 144 16.50 -4.36 10.67
N VAL A 145 17.58 -4.96 11.19
CA VAL A 145 18.90 -5.00 10.53
C VAL A 145 18.83 -5.68 9.17
N ASN A 146 18.12 -6.82 9.06
CA ASN A 146 17.97 -7.55 7.79
C ASN A 146 17.19 -6.78 6.70
N LYS A 147 16.49 -5.69 7.07
CA LYS A 147 15.78 -4.81 6.13
C LYS A 147 16.64 -3.64 5.65
N VAL A 148 17.81 -3.42 6.23
CA VAL A 148 18.75 -2.39 5.78
C VAL A 148 19.29 -2.76 4.40
N PRO A 149 19.48 -1.80 3.47
CA PRO A 149 20.01 -2.06 2.15
C PRO A 149 21.34 -2.83 2.17
N LYS A 150 21.55 -3.67 1.16
CA LYS A 150 22.77 -4.44 1.01
C LYS A 150 23.71 -3.81 0.01
N LYS A 151 25.02 -3.91 0.27
CA LYS A 151 26.09 -3.62 -0.68
C LYS A 151 26.77 -4.95 -1.04
N GLY A 152 26.41 -5.49 -2.20
CA GLY A 152 26.75 -6.87 -2.56
C GLY A 152 25.98 -7.86 -1.68
N THR A 153 26.69 -8.79 -1.03
CA THR A 153 26.07 -9.78 -0.12
C THR A 153 25.89 -9.29 1.31
N ASN A 154 26.51 -8.16 1.67
CA ASN A 154 26.58 -7.67 3.05
C ASN A 154 25.56 -6.56 3.31
N ILE A 155 25.00 -6.53 4.51
CA ILE A 155 24.13 -5.45 4.98
C ILE A 155 24.97 -4.18 5.14
N ASP A 156 24.56 -3.08 4.52
CA ASP A 156 25.29 -1.83 4.51
C ASP A 156 24.83 -0.90 5.64
N MET A 157 25.31 -1.15 6.86
CA MET A 157 25.02 -0.29 8.00
C MET A 157 25.61 1.12 7.90
N GLN A 158 26.50 1.37 6.93
CA GLN A 158 27.04 2.72 6.71
C GLN A 158 25.92 3.69 6.32
N CYS A 159 24.89 3.21 5.61
CA CYS A 159 23.74 4.04 5.26
C CYS A 159 22.97 4.51 6.50
N ILE A 160 22.85 3.67 7.53
CA ILE A 160 22.21 4.03 8.80
C ILE A 160 23.08 5.00 9.59
N PHE A 161 24.39 4.73 9.68
CA PHE A 161 25.34 5.60 10.39
C PHE A 161 25.35 7.03 9.84
N ASN A 162 25.32 7.18 8.51
CA ASN A 162 25.36 8.49 7.86
C ASN A 162 24.11 9.35 8.15
N LEU A 163 23.01 8.74 8.63
CA LEU A 163 21.76 9.42 8.96
C LEU A 163 21.62 9.75 10.44
N LEU A 164 22.55 9.26 11.28
CA LEU A 164 22.53 9.55 12.70
C LEU A 164 22.87 11.02 12.93
N THR A 165 22.07 11.68 13.77
CA THR A 165 22.41 13.01 14.30
C THR A 165 23.61 12.90 15.26
N ASP A 166 24.28 14.01 15.52
CA ASP A 166 25.38 14.02 16.49
C ASP A 166 24.90 13.65 17.90
N GLU A 167 23.67 14.02 18.25
CA GLU A 167 23.02 13.57 19.48
C GLU A 167 22.85 12.05 19.52
N GLU A 168 22.35 11.43 18.44
CA GLU A 168 22.18 9.98 18.36
C GLU A 168 23.52 9.24 18.41
N LYS A 169 24.57 9.79 17.79
CA LYS A 169 25.95 9.25 17.87
C LYS A 169 26.53 9.34 19.28
N ASN A 170 26.20 10.39 20.04
CA ASN A 170 26.65 10.56 21.42
C ASN A 170 25.89 9.68 22.41
N HIS A 171 24.63 9.32 22.11
CA HIS A 171 23.80 8.46 22.95
C HIS A 171 24.02 6.96 22.72
N ASN A 172 24.57 6.58 21.58
CA ASN A 172 24.73 5.19 21.16
C ASN A 172 26.17 4.84 20.79
N ASP A 173 26.58 3.62 21.12
CA ASP A 173 27.84 3.04 20.69
C ASP A 173 27.81 2.74 19.19
N VAL A 174 28.34 3.68 18.42
CA VAL A 174 28.46 3.63 16.96
C VAL A 174 29.14 2.35 16.48
N SER A 175 30.15 1.85 17.21
CA SER A 175 30.84 0.61 16.83
C SER A 175 29.89 -0.58 16.90
N LYS A 176 29.01 -0.62 17.90
CA LYS A 176 27.99 -1.67 18.00
C LYS A 176 26.95 -1.55 16.89
N ILE A 177 26.52 -0.34 16.53
CA ILE A 177 25.58 -0.12 15.42
C ILE A 177 26.16 -0.69 14.11
N LEU A 178 27.41 -0.33 13.78
CA LEU A 178 28.07 -0.81 12.56
C LEU A 178 28.29 -2.32 12.55
N ASN A 179 28.41 -2.95 13.72
CA ASN A 179 28.64 -4.40 13.87
C ASN A 179 27.37 -5.23 14.06
N LEU A 180 26.17 -4.63 14.10
CA LEU A 180 24.91 -5.37 14.22
C LEU A 180 24.75 -6.54 13.23
N PRO A 181 25.12 -6.40 11.93
CA PRO A 181 25.01 -7.49 10.97
C PRO A 181 25.90 -8.70 11.24
N ASN A 182 26.92 -8.60 12.10
CA ASN A 182 27.79 -9.72 12.46
C ASN A 182 27.20 -10.54 13.62
N HIS A 183 26.15 -10.03 14.25
CA HIS A 183 25.43 -10.67 15.35
C HIS A 183 24.01 -11.12 14.97
N CYS A 184 23.60 -10.71 13.77
CA CYS A 184 22.53 -11.26 12.98
C CYS A 184 23.16 -11.99 11.77
#